data_AF-A0A935SIP5-F1
#
_entry.id   AF-A0A935SIP5-F1
#
_cell.length_a   1.000
_cell.length_b   1.000
_cell.length_c   1.000
_cell.angle_alpha   90.00
_cell.angle_beta   90.00
_cell.angle_gamma   90.00
#
_symmetry.space_group_name_H-M   'P 1'
#
loop_
_entity.id
_entity.type
_entity.pdbx_description
1 polymer ?
#
loop_
_entity_poly.entity_id
_entity_poly.type
_entity_poly.pdbx_seq_one_letter_code
_entity_poly.pdbx_strand_id
1 'polypeptide(L)' 'MKRRVMPSVETAKKIADAFSVSLDYLVGEGQNSTFDKKTVERLQEIESMKPDAKQSLFSIIDSVIRDYKTQQAYAH' A
#
# COMPACT_ATOMS: atom_id res chain seq x y z
N MET A 1 -32.80 11.63 13.81
CA MET A 1 -31.78 12.05 12.82
C MET A 1 -30.39 11.70 13.36
N LYS A 2 -29.62 10.84 12.69
CA LYS A 2 -28.18 10.68 13.01
C LYS A 2 -27.44 11.91 12.48
N ARG A 3 -26.80 12.69 13.36
CA ARG A 3 -25.85 13.73 12.91
C ARG A 3 -24.65 13.02 12.31
N ARG A 4 -24.45 13.17 10.99
CA ARG A 4 -23.15 12.89 10.38
C ARG A 4 -22.22 14.02 10.79
N VAL A 5 -21.20 13.70 11.58
CA VAL A 5 -20.08 14.62 11.84
C VAL A 5 -19.05 14.32 10.77
N MET A 6 -18.82 15.26 9.86
CA MET A 6 -17.69 15.19 8.96
C MET A 6 -16.46 15.71 9.71
N PRO A 7 -15.42 14.90 9.92
CA PRO A 7 -14.19 15.39 10.53
C PRO A 7 -13.54 16.45 9.63
N SER A 8 -12.84 17.41 10.24
CA SER A 8 -11.91 18.23 9.47
C SER A 8 -10.80 17.36 8.88
N VAL A 9 -10.16 17.82 7.79
CA VAL A 9 -9.01 17.11 7.18
C VAL A 9 -7.92 16.82 8.22
N GLU A 10 -7.65 17.77 9.12
CA GLU A 10 -6.67 17.58 10.20
C GLU A 10 -7.10 16.48 11.18
N THR A 11 -8.38 16.41 11.53
CA THR A 11 -8.91 15.35 12.41
C THR A 11 -8.85 13.99 11.70
N ALA A 12 -9.23 13.92 10.43
CA ALA A 12 -9.13 12.72 9.63
C ALA A 12 -7.68 12.23 9.53
N LYS A 13 -6.72 13.15 9.32
CA LYS A 13 -5.29 12.83 9.34
C LYS A 13 -4.84 12.24 10.68
N LYS A 14 -5.20 12.86 11.80
CA LYS A 14 -4.86 12.34 13.15
C LYS A 14 -5.42 10.94 13.39
N ILE A 15 -6.62 10.65 12.88
CA ILE A 15 -7.22 9.31 12.94
C ILE A 15 -6.40 8.34 12.08
N ALA A 16 -6.05 8.72 10.84
CA ALA A 16 -5.24 7.88 9.95
C ALA A 16 -3.88 7.55 10.57
N ASP A 17 -3.22 8.55 11.17
CA ASP A 17 -1.96 8.39 11.89
C ASP A 17 -2.10 7.43 13.09
N ALA A 18 -3.17 7.57 13.88
CA ALA A 18 -3.44 6.71 15.05
C ALA A 18 -3.67 5.24 14.66
N PHE A 19 -4.35 4.99 13.54
CA PHE A 19 -4.53 3.64 12.99
C PHE A 19 -3.36 3.19 12.12
N SER A 20 -2.36 4.05 11.93
CA SER A 20 -1.21 3.76 11.07
C SER A 20 -1.64 3.31 9.67
N VAL A 21 -2.51 4.10 9.05
CA VAL A 21 -2.97 3.96 7.66
C VAL A 21 -2.81 5.28 6.93
N SER A 22 -2.88 5.26 5.60
CA SER A 22 -2.89 6.50 4.81
C SER A 22 -4.29 7.15 4.83
N LEU A 23 -4.36 8.45 4.50
CA LEU A 23 -5.63 9.18 4.55
C LEU A 23 -6.63 8.65 3.51
N ASP A 24 -6.16 8.29 2.32
CA ASP A 24 -6.92 7.64 1.25
C ASP A 24 -7.48 6.27 1.70
N TYR A 25 -6.67 5.47 2.41
CA TYR A 25 -7.14 4.25 3.09
C TYR A 25 -8.25 4.56 4.11
N LEU A 26 -8.08 5.57 4.96
CA LEU A 26 -9.06 5.92 5.99
C LEU A 26 -10.41 6.34 5.40
N VAL A 27 -10.41 7.09 4.29
CA VAL A 27 -11.66 7.53 3.65
C VAL A 27 -12.24 6.47 2.71
N GLY A 28 -11.54 5.34 2.51
CA GLY A 28 -11.95 4.26 1.61
C GLY A 28 -11.91 4.67 0.14
N GLU A 29 -11.07 5.63 -0.22
CA GLU A 29 -10.91 6.11 -1.59
C GLU A 29 -9.48 5.83 -2.09
N GLY A 30 -9.33 5.58 -3.39
CA GLY A 30 -8.03 5.37 -4.03
C GLY A 30 -7.59 3.90 -4.13
N GLN A 31 -6.74 3.61 -5.12
CA GLN A 31 -6.23 2.27 -5.42
C GLN A 31 -5.42 1.66 -4.27
N ASN A 32 -4.86 2.50 -3.40
CA ASN A 32 -4.02 2.08 -2.28
C ASN A 32 -4.79 1.86 -0.96
N SER A 33 -6.11 2.10 -0.95
CA SER A 33 -6.97 1.93 0.25
C SER A 33 -7.11 0.49 0.74
N THR A 34 -6.46 -0.47 0.07
CA THR A 34 -6.38 -1.87 0.46
C THR A 34 -5.00 -2.27 0.99
N PHE A 35 -3.97 -1.43 0.84
CA PHE A 35 -2.62 -1.72 1.30
C PHE A 35 -2.43 -1.27 2.74
N ASP A 36 -1.82 -2.13 3.57
CA ASP A 36 -1.37 -1.73 4.89
C ASP A 36 -0.20 -0.73 4.79
N LYS A 37 0.01 0.07 5.84
CA LYS A 37 1.06 1.10 5.87
C LYS A 37 2.47 0.55 5.70
N LYS A 38 2.78 -0.65 6.21
CA LYS A 38 4.13 -1.24 6.04
C LYS A 38 4.38 -1.58 4.57
N THR A 39 3.36 -2.04 3.87
CA THR A 39 3.44 -2.30 2.43
C THR A 39 3.71 -1.00 1.67
N VAL A 40 3.01 0.08 2.01
CA VAL A 40 3.26 1.41 1.42
C VAL A 40 4.67 1.93 1.75
N GLU A 41 5.11 1.83 3.00
CA GLU A 41 6.45 2.25 3.45
C GLU A 41 7.55 1.52 2.69
N ARG A 42 7.43 0.19 2.53
CA ARG A 42 8.40 -0.58 1.73
C ARG A 42 8.47 -0.10 0.29
N LEU A 43 7.33 0.17 -0.35
CA LEU A 43 7.32 0.70 -1.72
C LEU A 43 8.00 2.07 -1.80
N GLN A 44 7.78 2.95 -0.82
CA GLN A 44 8.46 4.25 -0.73
C GLN A 44 9.97 4.09 -0.54
N GLU A 45 10.40 3.17 0.32
CA GLU A 45 11.82 2.86 0.52
C GLU A 45 12.46 2.36 -0.77
N ILE A 46 11.81 1.43 -1.48
CA ILE A 46 12.26 0.92 -2.79
C ILE A 46 12.42 2.09 -3.77
N GLU A 47 11.46 3.00 -3.83
CA GLU A 47 11.53 4.17 -4.71
C GLU A 47 12.66 5.14 -4.35
N SER A 48 13.10 5.17 -3.09
CA SER A 48 14.22 6.00 -2.65
C SER A 48 15.60 5.37 -2.91
N MET A 49 15.67 4.11 -3.33
CA MET A 49 16.93 3.40 -3.56
C MET A 49 17.70 3.92 -4.79
N LYS A 50 19.02 3.68 -4.79
CA LYS A 50 19.88 3.89 -5.96
C LYS A 50 19.38 3.04 -7.15
N PRO A 51 19.50 3.53 -8.40
CA PRO A 51 18.93 2.85 -9.58
C PRO A 51 19.27 1.36 -9.69
N ASP A 52 20.54 1.00 -9.52
CA ASP A 52 20.99 -0.39 -9.69
C ASP A 52 20.41 -1.35 -8.62
N ALA A 53 20.33 -0.88 -7.38
CA ALA A 53 19.73 -1.63 -6.27
C ALA A 53 18.21 -1.78 -6.45
N LYS A 54 17.54 -0.68 -6.83
CA LYS A 54 16.10 -0.66 -7.14
C LYS A 54 15.77 -1.66 -8.25
N GLN A 55 16.52 -1.63 -9.35
CA GLN A 55 16.32 -2.52 -10.51
C GLN A 55 16.53 -3.99 -10.14
N SER A 56 17.54 -4.28 -9.33
CA SER A 56 17.82 -5.64 -8.86
C SER A 56 16.66 -6.17 -8.00
N LEU A 57 16.15 -5.35 -7.07
CA LEU A 57 15.05 -5.73 -6.21
C LEU A 57 13.73 -5.93 -6.99
N PHE A 58 13.42 -5.05 -7.95
CA PHE A 58 12.25 -5.25 -8.80
C PHE A 58 12.34 -6.54 -9.61
N SER A 59 13.53 -6.90 -10.09
CA SER A 59 13.72 -8.16 -10.81
C SER A 59 13.41 -9.39 -9.94
N ILE A 60 13.74 -9.34 -8.65
CA ILE A 60 13.39 -10.39 -7.68
C ILE A 60 11.88 -10.42 -7.44
N ILE A 61 11.26 -9.27 -7.19
CA ILE A 61 9.80 -9.14 -6.99
C ILE A 61 9.05 -9.73 -8.18
N ASP A 62 9.43 -9.35 -9.41
CA ASP A 62 8.82 -9.83 -10.64
C ASP A 62 8.97 -11.34 -10.82
N SER A 63 10.12 -11.89 -10.44
CA SER A 63 10.40 -13.32 -10.51
C SER A 63 9.51 -14.12 -9.56
N VAL A 64 9.36 -13.65 -8.32
CA VAL A 64 8.48 -14.28 -7.31
C VAL A 64 7.02 -14.20 -7.72
N ILE A 65 6.56 -13.04 -8.21
CA ILE A 65 5.17 -12.87 -8.69
C ILE A 65 4.91 -13.80 -9.88
N ARG A 66 5.87 -13.93 -10.80
CA ARG A 66 5.75 -14.85 -11.94
C ARG A 66 5.62 -16.28 -11.47
N ASP A 67 6.51 -16.74 -10.59
CA ASP A 67 6.48 -18.10 -10.07
C ASP A 67 5.15 -18.42 -9.38
N TYR A 68 4.66 -17.51 -8.53
CA TYR A 68 3.34 -17.66 -7.88
C TYR A 68 2.20 -17.80 -8.89
N LYS A 69 2.16 -16.95 -9.93
CA LYS A 69 1.15 -17.04 -10.98
C LYS A 69 1.25 -18.34 -11.78
N THR A 70 2.46 -18.80 -12.04
CA THR A 70 2.73 -20.05 -12.73
C THR A 70 2.25 -21.25 -11.91
N GLN A 71 2.52 -21.29 -10.60
CA GLN A 71 2.01 -22.33 -9.69
C GLN A 71 0.49 -22.39 -9.69
N GLN A 72 -0.18 -21.24 -9.63
CA GLN A 72 -1.66 -21.17 -9.68
C GLN A 72 -2.22 -21.70 -11.02
N ALA A 73 -1.53 -21.47 -12.14
CA ALA A 73 -1.96 -21.95 -13.45
C ALA A 73 -1.81 -23.47 -13.62
N TYR A 74 -0.85 -24.11 -12.94
CA TYR A 74 -0.61 -25.55 -12.98
C TYR A 74 -1.27 -26.32 -11.83
N ALA A 75 -1.94 -25.63 -10.90
CA ALA A 75 -2.74 -26.23 -9.84
C ALA A 75 -4.14 -26.68 -10.31
N HIS A 76 -4.40 -26.58 -11.61
CA HIS A 76 -5.62 -27.01 -12.31
C HIS A 76 -5.37 -28.22 -13.19
#